data_AF-A0A3Q9IAQ1-F1
#
_entry.id   AF-A0A3Q9IAQ1-F1
#
_cell.length_a   1.000
_cell.length_b   1.000
_cell.length_c   1.000
_cell.angle_alpha   90.00
_cell.angle_beta   90.00
_cell.angle_gamma   90.00
#
_symmetry.space_group_name_H-M   'P 1'
#
loop_
_entity.id
_entity.type
_entity.pdbx_description
1 polymer ?
#
loop_
_entity_poly.entity_id
_entity_poly.type
_entity_poly.pdbx_seq_one_letter_code
_entity_poly.pdbx_strand_id
1 'polypeptide(L)'
;MSLQKEGALAIGSGQILLSLAESWYESASSKLTVYVTNKALTDMGKLTELHEQTRNNENEITLNMIAAEGDEVLNWRAIVRPFQFILYVSEHGELEELRSVQQACIAERKQMLPAIAIRGMGMAGPLLHPGGDGHWESAWLRIHSSVFPQKQTPKVLSTAAAGVLSSLIVHEWHKAITGEPELEHRNQCFILDPLMLTGSWHSFLPHPLVSAYDAARPMENMELNLRKNHEQVSPEVWFTAFNQLTSTVTGIFHAWGEADLIQLPLAQCLVQPADPLSKEPVQLLPTIVRSGLTHVEARRESGLAGLEAYVARIIPLLFAVFPPHQQEGISIGAGCDITEAVGRGARACLTKELGKRSLSDEPTVVQRIACPQIEDVRCLYYLQVLTTLEGESLIAVGEPLLGFPTVWVYSDSSWYGSVDLSFTLALRQSLQKALSKTERTAASPILRKDHEVQNITFSNGEPLSYSSLMLSAIETLKQCDKHLEVFELNNNSLWGKGPFVAYGVVLGEEESP
;
A
#
# COMPACT_ATOMS: atom_id res chain seq x y z
N MET A 1 -22.04 -40.83 -0.60
CA MET A 1 -22.91 -39.71 -0.20
C MET A 1 -22.61 -39.40 1.25
N SER A 2 -21.73 -38.42 1.53
CA SER A 2 -21.37 -38.07 2.91
C SER A 2 -22.50 -37.26 3.54
N LEU A 3 -23.05 -37.76 4.65
CA LEU A 3 -24.04 -37.06 5.47
C LEU A 3 -23.49 -35.67 5.86
N GLN A 4 -24.09 -34.61 5.34
CA GLN A 4 -23.88 -33.27 5.90
C GLN A 4 -24.48 -33.27 7.31
N LYS A 5 -23.70 -32.82 8.30
CA LYS A 5 -24.27 -32.51 9.62
C LYS A 5 -24.91 -31.13 9.51
N GLU A 6 -26.17 -31.01 9.91
CA GLU A 6 -26.82 -29.70 10.08
C GLU A 6 -26.12 -28.94 11.22
N GLY A 7 -25.72 -27.69 10.98
CA GLY A 7 -25.16 -26.81 11.99
C GLY A 7 -23.81 -26.17 11.64
N ALA A 8 -23.33 -25.31 12.54
CA ALA A 8 -22.01 -24.68 12.48
C ALA A 8 -20.97 -25.49 13.29
N LEU A 9 -19.69 -25.36 12.93
CA LEU A 9 -18.57 -25.90 13.70
C LEU A 9 -17.75 -24.74 14.28
N ALA A 10 -17.66 -24.64 15.60
CA ALA A 10 -16.69 -23.81 16.29
C ALA A 10 -15.41 -24.59 16.54
N ILE A 11 -14.27 -24.04 16.13
CA ILE A 11 -12.92 -24.57 16.35
C ILE A 11 -12.16 -23.55 17.18
N GLY A 12 -11.49 -23.97 18.24
CA GLY A 12 -10.68 -23.00 18.98
C GLY A 12 -10.27 -23.39 20.39
N SER A 13 -9.85 -22.37 21.14
CA SER A 13 -9.51 -22.50 22.55
C SER A 13 -9.67 -21.18 23.32
N GLY A 14 -9.64 -21.27 24.65
CA GLY A 14 -9.63 -20.11 25.54
C GLY A 14 -11.00 -19.55 25.88
N GLN A 15 -10.99 -18.36 26.50
CA GLN A 15 -12.19 -17.67 26.95
C GLN A 15 -13.10 -17.25 25.79
N ILE A 16 -12.55 -16.97 24.61
CA ILE A 16 -13.36 -16.65 23.42
C ILE A 16 -14.23 -17.84 23.02
N LEU A 17 -13.71 -19.08 23.09
CA LEU A 17 -14.51 -20.26 22.77
C LEU A 17 -15.66 -20.48 23.77
N LEU A 18 -15.39 -20.27 25.06
CA LEU A 18 -16.41 -20.39 26.11
C LEU A 18 -17.52 -19.35 25.89
N SER A 19 -17.14 -18.09 25.71
CA SER A 19 -18.09 -17.01 25.46
C SER A 19 -18.84 -17.20 24.15
N LEU A 20 -18.24 -17.80 23.12
CA LEU A 20 -18.94 -18.17 21.89
C LEU A 20 -20.03 -19.20 22.13
N ALA A 21 -19.75 -20.24 22.92
CA ALA A 21 -20.74 -21.26 23.26
C ALA A 21 -21.91 -20.66 24.09
N GLU A 22 -21.62 -19.76 25.03
CA GLU A 22 -22.61 -19.02 25.82
C GLU A 22 -23.48 -18.13 24.91
N SER A 23 -22.85 -17.27 24.10
CA SER A 23 -23.56 -16.37 23.17
C SER A 23 -24.39 -17.15 22.15
N TRP A 24 -23.91 -18.30 21.66
CA TRP A 24 -24.66 -19.14 20.72
C TRP A 24 -25.93 -19.70 21.35
N TYR A 25 -25.84 -20.18 22.59
CA TYR A 25 -26.97 -20.71 23.34
C TYR A 25 -28.07 -19.66 23.57
N GLU A 26 -27.68 -18.41 23.81
CA GLU A 26 -28.63 -17.31 24.03
C GLU A 26 -29.33 -16.82 22.75
N SER A 27 -28.73 -17.04 21.57
CA SER A 27 -29.11 -16.33 20.34
C SER A 27 -29.60 -17.22 19.19
N ALA A 28 -29.23 -18.50 19.13
CA ALA A 28 -29.36 -19.29 17.91
C ALA A 28 -30.30 -20.50 18.04
N SER A 29 -31.22 -20.66 17.10
CA SER A 29 -32.08 -21.86 16.93
C SER A 29 -31.38 -23.02 16.21
N SER A 30 -30.04 -23.08 16.19
CA SER A 30 -29.28 -24.03 15.36
C SER A 30 -28.20 -24.81 16.13
N LYS A 31 -27.85 -25.99 15.62
CA LYS A 31 -26.86 -26.90 16.20
C LYS A 31 -25.44 -26.32 16.08
N LEU A 32 -24.69 -26.33 17.17
CA LEU A 32 -23.26 -25.97 17.21
C LEU A 32 -22.43 -27.18 17.60
N THR A 33 -21.48 -27.56 16.76
CA THR A 33 -20.43 -28.51 17.17
C THR A 33 -19.21 -27.73 17.60
N VAL A 34 -18.58 -28.12 18.71
CA VAL A 34 -17.39 -27.48 19.27
C VAL A 34 -16.21 -28.45 19.19
N TYR A 35 -15.12 -27.99 18.58
CA TYR A 35 -13.84 -28.67 18.51
C TYR A 35 -12.79 -27.88 19.29
N VAL A 36 -12.33 -28.44 20.41
CA VAL A 36 -11.36 -27.78 21.30
C VAL A 36 -9.93 -28.15 20.88
N THR A 37 -9.15 -27.16 20.45
CA THR A 37 -7.76 -27.36 20.00
C THR A 37 -6.76 -27.38 21.15
N ASN A 38 -7.01 -26.60 22.20
CA ASN A 38 -6.17 -26.58 23.39
C ASN A 38 -7.00 -26.70 24.69
N LYS A 39 -6.97 -27.90 25.29
CA LYS A 39 -7.66 -28.20 26.55
C LYS A 39 -7.03 -27.50 27.76
N ALA A 40 -5.73 -27.21 27.73
CA ALA A 40 -5.04 -26.58 28.86
C ALA A 40 -5.44 -25.11 29.04
N LEU A 41 -5.83 -24.45 27.94
CA LEU A 41 -6.23 -23.05 27.92
C LEU A 41 -7.75 -22.86 28.04
N THR A 42 -8.53 -23.94 27.99
CA THR A 42 -9.99 -23.89 27.96
C THR A 42 -10.58 -24.53 29.20
N ASP A 43 -11.51 -23.84 29.89
CA ASP A 43 -12.25 -24.40 31.02
C ASP A 43 -13.24 -25.47 30.53
N MET A 44 -12.76 -26.71 30.44
CA MET A 44 -13.57 -27.85 30.00
C MET A 44 -14.73 -28.15 30.97
N GLY A 45 -14.63 -27.74 32.24
CA GLY A 45 -15.69 -27.92 33.23
C GLY A 45 -16.92 -27.10 32.84
N LYS A 46 -16.74 -25.79 32.64
CA LYS A 46 -17.80 -24.89 32.18
C LYS A 46 -18.39 -25.29 30.83
N LEU A 47 -17.55 -25.72 29.88
CA LEU A 47 -18.02 -26.15 28.57
C LEU A 47 -18.87 -27.42 28.64
N THR A 48 -18.53 -28.34 29.57
CA THR A 48 -19.34 -29.54 29.85
C THR A 48 -20.65 -29.18 30.54
N GLU A 49 -20.65 -28.24 31.49
CA GLU A 49 -21.86 -27.74 32.16
C GLU A 49 -22.84 -27.13 31.14
N LEU A 50 -22.36 -26.30 30.21
CA LEU A 50 -23.18 -25.74 29.12
C LEU A 50 -23.75 -26.84 28.22
N HIS A 51 -22.95 -27.85 27.89
CA HIS A 51 -23.40 -29.00 27.10
C HIS A 51 -24.50 -29.80 27.83
N GLU A 52 -24.35 -30.07 29.13
CA GLU A 52 -25.37 -30.76 29.93
C GLU A 52 -26.67 -29.94 30.05
N GLN A 53 -26.57 -28.63 30.23
CA GLN A 53 -27.72 -27.73 30.25
C GLN A 53 -28.50 -27.76 28.94
N THR A 54 -27.80 -27.79 27.78
CA THR A 54 -28.47 -27.91 26.47
C THR A 54 -29.18 -29.24 26.27
N ARG A 55 -28.62 -30.35 26.80
CA ARG A 55 -29.23 -31.69 26.66
C ARG A 55 -30.54 -31.82 27.43
N ASN A 56 -30.70 -31.07 28.52
CA ASN A 56 -31.89 -31.09 29.37
C ASN A 56 -33.01 -30.17 28.85
N ASN A 57 -32.73 -29.30 27.87
CA ASN A 57 -33.70 -28.43 27.22
C ASN A 57 -34.15 -29.05 25.88
N GLU A 58 -35.45 -29.23 25.65
CA GLU A 58 -36.02 -29.81 24.41
C GLU A 58 -35.88 -28.89 23.16
N ASN A 59 -35.09 -27.81 23.23
CA ASN A 59 -34.88 -26.87 22.12
C ASN A 59 -33.93 -27.45 21.05
N GLU A 60 -34.04 -27.00 19.80
CA GLU A 60 -33.23 -27.41 18.63
C GLU A 60 -31.71 -27.11 18.74
N ILE A 61 -31.23 -26.64 19.90
CA ILE A 61 -29.85 -26.23 20.15
C ILE A 61 -29.07 -27.42 20.70
N THR A 62 -28.30 -28.10 19.85
CA THR A 62 -27.40 -29.18 20.28
C THR A 62 -25.95 -28.68 20.27
N LEU A 63 -25.30 -28.66 21.44
CA LEU A 63 -23.85 -28.57 21.55
C LEU A 63 -23.27 -29.99 21.42
N ASN A 64 -22.29 -30.19 20.55
CA ASN A 64 -21.56 -31.47 20.45
C ASN A 64 -20.07 -31.22 20.62
N MET A 65 -19.41 -31.91 21.56
CA MET A 65 -17.96 -31.77 21.76
C MET A 65 -17.17 -32.84 21.00
N ILE A 66 -16.18 -32.41 20.23
CA ILE A 66 -15.16 -33.27 19.64
C ILE A 66 -13.81 -32.80 20.19
N ALA A 67 -13.15 -33.63 20.97
CA ALA A 67 -11.86 -33.30 21.54
C ALA A 67 -10.73 -33.86 20.68
N ALA A 68 -9.62 -33.12 20.55
CA ALA A 68 -8.39 -33.67 19.99
C ALA A 68 -7.89 -34.84 20.86
N GLU A 69 -7.55 -35.96 20.22
CA GLU A 69 -6.89 -37.13 20.81
C GLU A 69 -5.42 -37.15 20.36
N GLY A 70 -4.48 -36.83 21.27
CA GLY A 70 -3.03 -37.00 21.07
C GLY A 70 -2.35 -36.07 20.05
N ASP A 71 -1.05 -36.32 19.82
CA ASP A 71 -0.15 -35.61 18.89
C ASP A 71 -0.32 -36.03 17.41
N GLU A 72 -1.50 -36.48 16.99
CA GLU A 72 -1.74 -36.82 15.58
C GLU A 72 -1.88 -35.55 14.71
N VAL A 73 -1.32 -35.60 13.50
CA VAL A 73 -1.47 -34.54 12.52
C VAL A 73 -2.94 -34.39 12.16
N LEU A 74 -3.56 -33.30 12.61
CA LEU A 74 -4.99 -33.05 12.41
C LEU A 74 -5.31 -32.92 10.92
N ASN A 75 -6.21 -33.78 10.43
CA ASN A 75 -6.76 -33.66 9.09
C ASN A 75 -7.92 -32.66 9.08
N TRP A 76 -7.59 -31.36 9.01
CA TRP A 76 -8.58 -30.28 9.01
C TRP A 76 -9.66 -30.42 7.94
N ARG A 77 -9.32 -30.94 6.75
CA ARG A 77 -10.31 -31.17 5.68
C ARG A 77 -11.40 -32.14 6.10
N ALA A 78 -11.04 -33.23 6.76
CA ALA A 78 -12.01 -34.20 7.26
C ALA A 78 -12.91 -33.61 8.35
N ILE A 79 -12.35 -32.74 9.19
CA ILE A 79 -13.06 -32.07 10.30
C ILE A 79 -14.08 -31.06 9.77
N VAL A 80 -13.71 -30.21 8.81
CA VAL A 80 -14.59 -29.13 8.30
C VAL A 80 -15.62 -29.60 7.27
N ARG A 81 -15.32 -30.67 6.51
CA ARG A 81 -16.17 -31.19 5.43
C ARG A 81 -17.66 -31.38 5.78
N PRO A 82 -18.04 -31.91 6.96
CA PRO A 82 -19.44 -32.19 7.29
C PRO A 82 -20.29 -30.93 7.49
N PHE A 83 -19.68 -29.78 7.75
CA PHE A 83 -20.35 -28.55 8.18
C PHE A 83 -20.46 -27.55 7.03
N GLN A 84 -21.40 -26.61 7.11
CA GLN A 84 -21.54 -25.55 6.09
C GLN A 84 -20.80 -24.27 6.47
N PHE A 85 -20.74 -23.97 7.76
CA PHE A 85 -20.13 -22.76 8.30
C PHE A 85 -19.17 -23.10 9.43
N ILE A 86 -17.98 -22.50 9.39
CA ILE A 86 -16.91 -22.72 10.36
C ILE A 86 -16.66 -21.42 11.13
N LEU A 87 -16.63 -21.49 12.45
CA LEU A 87 -16.21 -20.42 13.33
C LEU A 87 -14.85 -20.80 13.89
N TYR A 88 -13.89 -19.90 13.78
CA TYR A 88 -12.58 -20.11 14.38
C TYR A 88 -12.35 -19.07 15.47
N VAL A 89 -12.00 -19.52 16.67
CA VAL A 89 -11.76 -18.63 17.79
C VAL A 89 -10.49 -18.98 18.54
N SER A 90 -9.67 -17.97 18.83
CA SER A 90 -8.40 -18.20 19.51
C SER A 90 -8.03 -17.03 20.40
N GLU A 91 -7.78 -17.32 21.67
CA GLU A 91 -7.35 -16.31 22.64
C GLU A 91 -5.84 -16.01 22.60
N HIS A 92 -5.03 -16.91 22.05
CA HIS A 92 -3.57 -16.78 22.07
C HIS A 92 -2.96 -16.58 20.67
N GLY A 93 -3.81 -16.36 19.66
CA GLY A 93 -3.39 -16.01 18.32
C GLY A 93 -2.60 -17.11 17.63
N GLU A 94 -3.07 -18.36 17.69
CA GLU A 94 -2.47 -19.50 16.98
C GLU A 94 -2.61 -19.35 15.46
N LEU A 95 -1.73 -18.56 14.84
CA LEU A 95 -1.82 -18.18 13.43
C LEU A 95 -1.63 -19.35 12.46
N GLU A 96 -0.77 -20.31 12.78
CA GLU A 96 -0.53 -21.48 11.93
C GLU A 96 -1.75 -22.42 11.91
N GLU A 97 -2.44 -22.55 13.05
CA GLU A 97 -3.70 -23.29 13.15
C GLU A 97 -4.77 -22.60 12.31
N LEU A 98 -4.93 -21.28 12.48
CA LEU A 98 -5.87 -20.47 11.71
C LEU A 98 -5.64 -20.61 10.19
N ARG A 99 -4.38 -20.49 9.74
CA ARG A 99 -3.98 -20.70 8.34
C ARG A 99 -4.38 -22.08 7.83
N SER A 100 -4.09 -23.12 8.62
CA SER A 100 -4.39 -24.52 8.27
C SER A 100 -5.90 -24.78 8.16
N VAL A 101 -6.69 -24.26 9.10
CA VAL A 101 -8.16 -24.34 9.09
C VAL A 101 -8.73 -23.58 7.90
N GLN A 102 -8.23 -22.37 7.62
CA GLN A 102 -8.70 -21.57 6.49
C GLN A 102 -8.42 -22.27 5.16
N GLN A 103 -7.23 -22.85 4.97
CA GLN A 103 -6.90 -23.64 3.78
C GLN A 103 -7.81 -24.85 3.59
N ALA A 104 -8.18 -25.53 4.68
CA ALA A 104 -9.16 -26.62 4.63
C ALA A 104 -10.55 -26.12 4.22
N CYS A 105 -10.97 -24.97 4.74
CA CYS A 105 -12.24 -24.33 4.36
C CYS A 105 -12.27 -23.95 2.88
N ILE A 106 -11.20 -23.35 2.36
CA ILE A 106 -11.07 -23.02 0.93
C ILE A 106 -11.18 -24.29 0.08
N ALA A 107 -10.43 -25.33 0.42
CA ALA A 107 -10.40 -26.59 -0.32
C ALA A 107 -11.77 -27.30 -0.34
N GLU A 108 -12.51 -27.27 0.78
CA GLU A 108 -13.82 -27.89 0.93
C GLU A 108 -14.98 -26.93 0.62
N ARG A 109 -14.67 -25.72 0.12
CA ARG A 109 -15.61 -24.64 -0.22
C ARG A 109 -16.58 -24.30 0.93
N LYS A 110 -16.03 -24.09 2.12
CA LYS A 110 -16.76 -23.72 3.34
C LYS A 110 -16.65 -22.23 3.62
N GLN A 111 -17.72 -21.66 4.17
CA GLN A 111 -17.65 -20.32 4.76
C GLN A 111 -16.97 -20.41 6.12
N MET A 112 -16.17 -19.40 6.44
CA MET A 112 -15.46 -19.33 7.72
C MET A 112 -15.42 -17.91 8.25
N LEU A 113 -15.61 -17.76 9.56
CA LEU A 113 -15.47 -16.48 10.26
C LEU A 113 -14.51 -16.64 11.44
N PRO A 114 -13.33 -15.99 11.43
CA PRO A 114 -12.39 -16.02 12.54
C PRO A 114 -12.64 -14.87 13.54
N ALA A 115 -12.46 -15.12 14.84
CA ALA A 115 -12.14 -14.08 15.83
C ALA A 115 -10.98 -14.52 16.69
N ILE A 116 -9.94 -13.69 16.73
CA ILE A 116 -8.74 -13.98 17.47
C ILE A 116 -8.35 -12.81 18.35
N ALA A 117 -7.74 -13.09 19.49
CA ALA A 117 -6.94 -12.11 20.20
C ALA A 117 -5.52 -12.17 19.66
N ILE A 118 -5.00 -11.03 19.19
CA ILE A 118 -3.67 -10.93 18.61
C ILE A 118 -2.99 -9.66 19.09
N ARG A 119 -1.79 -9.82 19.65
CA ARG A 119 -0.95 -8.72 20.17
C ARG A 119 -1.70 -7.74 21.09
N GLY A 120 -2.60 -8.27 21.92
CA GLY A 120 -3.39 -7.49 22.87
C GLY A 120 -4.58 -6.75 22.27
N MET A 121 -4.94 -7.03 21.01
CA MET A 121 -6.15 -6.53 20.35
C MET A 121 -7.07 -7.71 20.01
N GLY A 122 -8.38 -7.47 19.99
CA GLY A 122 -9.33 -8.42 19.40
C GLY A 122 -9.50 -8.15 17.91
N MET A 123 -9.58 -9.20 17.10
CA MET A 123 -9.86 -9.10 15.67
C MET A 123 -10.99 -10.08 15.33
N ALA A 124 -11.98 -9.64 14.57
CA ALA A 124 -12.98 -10.53 13.97
C ALA A 124 -13.08 -10.31 12.46
N GLY A 125 -13.40 -11.37 11.72
CA GLY A 125 -13.38 -11.36 10.27
C GLY A 125 -11.99 -11.37 9.66
N PRO A 126 -11.89 -11.30 8.33
CA PRO A 126 -12.99 -11.22 7.37
C PRO A 126 -13.82 -12.51 7.27
N LEU A 127 -15.04 -12.39 6.75
CA LEU A 127 -15.85 -13.54 6.37
C LEU A 127 -15.25 -14.18 5.10
N LEU A 128 -14.66 -15.37 5.26
CA LEU A 128 -14.17 -16.16 4.14
C LEU A 128 -15.35 -16.70 3.35
N HIS A 129 -15.39 -16.37 2.06
CA HIS A 129 -16.29 -16.98 1.09
C HIS A 129 -15.49 -17.88 0.11
N PRO A 130 -15.99 -19.06 -0.27
CA PRO A 130 -15.29 -20.03 -1.16
C PRO A 130 -14.83 -19.54 -2.54
N GLY A 131 -15.11 -18.28 -2.91
CA GLY A 131 -14.65 -17.65 -4.14
C GLY A 131 -14.47 -16.14 -4.01
N GLY A 132 -14.27 -15.64 -2.79
CA GLY A 132 -13.98 -14.22 -2.53
C GLY A 132 -12.55 -14.00 -2.05
N ASP A 133 -12.10 -12.75 -2.11
CA ASP A 133 -10.73 -12.35 -1.71
C ASP A 133 -10.56 -12.12 -0.19
N GLY A 134 -11.62 -12.41 0.59
CA GLY A 134 -11.70 -12.19 2.04
C GLY A 134 -10.88 -13.19 2.85
N HIS A 135 -9.57 -13.20 2.63
CA HIS A 135 -8.62 -14.01 3.39
C HIS A 135 -8.18 -13.30 4.66
N TRP A 136 -8.11 -14.02 5.77
CA TRP A 136 -7.63 -13.47 7.04
C TRP A 136 -6.21 -12.93 6.93
N GLU A 137 -5.31 -13.64 6.24
CA GLU A 137 -3.93 -13.21 6.05
C GLU A 137 -3.86 -11.90 5.26
N SER A 138 -4.81 -11.68 4.34
CA SER A 138 -4.89 -10.43 3.60
C SER A 138 -5.26 -9.27 4.51
N ALA A 139 -6.22 -9.45 5.42
CA ALA A 139 -6.55 -8.44 6.42
C ALA A 139 -5.37 -8.19 7.36
N TRP A 140 -4.76 -9.27 7.84
CA TRP A 140 -3.63 -9.22 8.78
C TRP A 140 -2.43 -8.45 8.21
N LEU A 141 -2.07 -8.71 6.95
CA LEU A 141 -1.01 -8.00 6.23
C LEU A 141 -1.39 -6.59 5.77
N ARG A 142 -2.58 -6.10 6.13
CA ARG A 142 -2.99 -4.70 5.96
C ARG A 142 -3.01 -3.93 7.27
N ILE A 143 -3.09 -4.60 8.42
CA ILE A 143 -3.20 -3.92 9.70
C ILE A 143 -1.86 -3.26 10.07
N HIS A 144 -1.90 -1.93 10.15
CA HIS A 144 -0.76 -1.10 10.50
C HIS A 144 -0.27 -1.34 11.92
N SER A 145 1.04 -1.25 12.10
CA SER A 145 1.69 -1.40 13.41
C SER A 145 1.17 -0.43 14.48
N SER A 146 0.65 0.73 14.06
CA SER A 146 0.06 1.77 14.94
C SER A 146 -1.19 1.31 15.69
N VAL A 147 -1.87 0.27 15.21
CA VAL A 147 -3.07 -0.30 15.83
C VAL A 147 -2.71 -1.07 17.10
N PHE A 148 -1.49 -1.62 17.17
CA PHE A 148 -1.08 -2.47 18.28
C PHE A 148 -0.42 -1.65 19.40
N PRO A 149 -0.67 -1.99 20.68
CA PRO A 149 -0.02 -1.35 21.81
C PRO A 149 1.51 -1.48 21.73
N GLN A 150 2.23 -0.38 21.94
CA GLN A 150 3.71 -0.37 21.93
C GLN A 150 4.32 -1.28 23.02
N LYS A 151 3.62 -1.44 24.15
CA LYS A 151 4.01 -2.38 25.21
C LYS A 151 3.18 -3.64 25.06
N GLN A 152 3.83 -4.70 24.56
CA GLN A 152 3.27 -6.05 24.55
C GLN A 152 3.15 -6.52 26.00
N THR A 153 1.99 -6.30 26.62
CA THR A 153 1.63 -7.13 27.77
C THR A 153 0.90 -8.34 27.22
N PRO A 154 1.36 -9.57 27.49
CA PRO A 154 0.59 -10.78 27.24
C PRO A 154 -0.56 -10.81 28.25
N LYS A 155 -1.53 -9.91 28.07
CA LYS A 155 -2.78 -9.94 28.82
C LYS A 155 -3.74 -10.80 28.04
N VAL A 156 -4.08 -11.93 28.65
CA VAL A 156 -5.27 -12.73 28.37
C VAL A 156 -6.45 -11.79 28.18
N LEU A 157 -7.30 -12.08 27.18
CA LEU A 157 -8.43 -11.24 26.86
C LEU A 157 -9.40 -11.24 28.07
N SER A 158 -9.99 -10.10 28.43
CA SER A 158 -10.97 -10.10 29.53
C SER A 158 -12.22 -10.88 29.12
N THR A 159 -12.94 -11.47 30.07
CA THR A 159 -14.23 -12.14 29.80
C THR A 159 -15.22 -11.21 29.09
N ALA A 160 -15.22 -9.92 29.43
CA ALA A 160 -16.06 -8.93 28.76
C ALA A 160 -15.66 -8.75 27.28
N ALA A 161 -14.37 -8.61 26.99
CA ALA A 161 -13.88 -8.49 25.61
C ALA A 161 -14.11 -9.77 24.80
N ALA A 162 -13.94 -10.95 25.41
CA ALA A 162 -14.26 -12.24 24.81
C ALA A 162 -15.75 -12.34 24.47
N GLY A 163 -16.62 -11.90 25.39
CA GLY A 163 -18.06 -11.79 25.17
C GLY A 163 -18.41 -10.88 24.00
N VAL A 164 -17.78 -9.70 23.90
CA VAL A 164 -18.01 -8.77 22.77
C VAL A 164 -17.63 -9.40 21.43
N LEU A 165 -16.44 -10.00 21.30
CA LEU A 165 -16.03 -10.68 20.05
C LEU A 165 -16.95 -11.85 19.71
N SER A 166 -17.34 -12.63 20.72
CA SER A 166 -18.20 -13.80 20.56
C SER A 166 -19.58 -13.39 20.05
N SER A 167 -20.25 -12.47 20.74
CA SER A 167 -21.55 -11.94 20.33
C SER A 167 -21.50 -11.32 18.93
N LEU A 168 -20.42 -10.61 18.59
CA LEU A 168 -20.22 -10.06 17.25
C LEU A 168 -20.16 -11.16 16.20
N ILE A 169 -19.36 -12.21 16.41
CA ILE A 169 -19.26 -13.33 15.47
C ILE A 169 -20.58 -14.05 15.28
N VAL A 170 -21.32 -14.28 16.36
CA VAL A 170 -22.62 -14.96 16.29
C VAL A 170 -23.62 -14.13 15.48
N HIS A 171 -23.60 -12.80 15.66
CA HIS A 171 -24.41 -11.87 14.87
C HIS A 171 -24.04 -11.89 13.38
N GLU A 172 -22.74 -11.82 13.06
CA GLU A 172 -22.27 -11.87 11.67
C GLU A 172 -22.51 -13.23 11.00
N TRP A 173 -22.41 -14.32 11.76
CA TRP A 173 -22.85 -15.64 11.30
C TRP A 173 -24.34 -15.64 10.95
N HIS A 174 -25.19 -15.11 11.84
CA HIS A 174 -26.63 -15.04 11.63
C HIS A 174 -26.97 -14.27 10.35
N LYS A 175 -26.34 -13.10 10.13
CA LYS A 175 -26.47 -12.35 8.86
C LYS A 175 -26.09 -13.16 7.63
N ALA A 176 -24.97 -13.89 7.72
CA ALA A 176 -24.46 -14.67 6.60
C ALA A 176 -25.42 -15.81 6.20
N ILE A 177 -26.11 -16.43 7.17
CA ILE A 177 -27.06 -17.52 6.90
C ILE A 177 -28.44 -17.03 6.47
N THR A 178 -28.88 -15.84 6.92
CA THR A 178 -30.17 -15.26 6.50
C THR A 178 -30.11 -14.62 5.12
N GLY A 179 -28.90 -14.48 4.54
CA GLY A 179 -28.70 -14.00 3.19
C GLY A 179 -28.92 -12.50 3.05
N GLU A 180 -28.74 -11.72 4.12
CA GLU A 180 -28.76 -10.26 4.05
C GLU A 180 -27.66 -9.79 3.07
N PRO A 181 -28.03 -9.16 1.94
CA PRO A 181 -27.10 -8.90 0.87
C PRO A 181 -26.30 -7.63 1.16
N GLU A 182 -25.18 -7.76 1.86
CA GLU A 182 -24.20 -6.68 1.93
C GLU A 182 -22.95 -7.06 1.14
N LEU A 183 -23.01 -6.85 -0.18
CA LEU A 183 -21.87 -7.01 -1.10
C LEU A 183 -20.66 -6.14 -0.71
N GLU A 184 -20.87 -5.09 0.09
CA GLU A 184 -19.88 -4.11 0.54
C GLU A 184 -18.99 -4.58 1.72
N HIS A 185 -19.31 -5.72 2.35
CA HIS A 185 -18.69 -6.14 3.62
C HIS A 185 -17.72 -7.33 3.51
N ARG A 186 -17.40 -7.81 2.30
CA ARG A 186 -16.61 -9.04 2.11
C ARG A 186 -15.15 -8.94 2.56
N ASN A 187 -14.54 -7.77 2.41
CA ASN A 187 -13.15 -7.51 2.82
C ASN A 187 -13.12 -6.50 3.96
N GLN A 188 -13.80 -6.82 5.05
CA GLN A 188 -13.76 -6.02 6.28
C GLN A 188 -13.30 -6.87 7.45
N CYS A 189 -12.56 -6.26 8.36
CA CYS A 189 -12.25 -6.85 9.65
C CYS A 189 -12.64 -5.88 10.77
N PHE A 190 -13.16 -6.42 11.86
CA PHE A 190 -13.43 -5.67 13.08
C PHE A 190 -12.21 -5.70 13.98
N ILE A 191 -11.81 -4.53 14.49
CA ILE A 191 -10.74 -4.41 15.47
C ILE A 191 -11.33 -3.92 16.79
N LEU A 192 -11.08 -4.67 17.87
CA LEU A 192 -11.53 -4.39 19.24
C LEU A 192 -10.34 -4.00 20.10
N ASP A 193 -10.46 -2.85 20.78
CA ASP A 193 -9.64 -2.54 21.96
C ASP A 193 -10.25 -3.27 23.18
N PRO A 194 -9.56 -4.28 23.74
CA PRO A 194 -10.12 -5.07 24.84
C PRO A 194 -10.12 -4.35 26.19
N LEU A 195 -9.46 -3.20 26.32
CA LEU A 195 -9.47 -2.38 27.52
C LEU A 195 -10.67 -1.42 27.50
N MET A 196 -10.89 -0.76 26.37
CA MET A 196 -12.00 0.20 26.21
C MET A 196 -13.31 -0.46 25.79
N LEU A 197 -13.27 -1.72 25.33
CA LEU A 197 -14.40 -2.44 24.73
C LEU A 197 -15.01 -1.70 23.52
N THR A 198 -14.22 -0.84 22.87
CA THR A 198 -14.59 -0.12 21.66
C THR A 198 -13.97 -0.80 20.46
N GLY A 199 -14.73 -0.93 19.37
CA GLY A 199 -14.19 -1.43 18.11
C GLY A 199 -14.95 -0.91 16.92
N SER A 200 -14.35 -1.09 15.75
CA SER A 200 -14.87 -0.62 14.47
C SER A 200 -14.53 -1.58 13.34
N TRP A 201 -15.38 -1.58 12.31
CA TRP A 201 -15.15 -2.28 11.06
C TRP A 201 -14.21 -1.48 10.17
N HIS A 202 -13.26 -2.17 9.56
CA HIS A 202 -12.28 -1.59 8.66
C HIS A 202 -12.25 -2.37 7.36
N SER A 203 -12.59 -1.69 6.26
CA SER A 203 -12.40 -2.23 4.92
C SER A 203 -10.90 -2.32 4.60
N PHE A 204 -10.52 -3.35 3.87
CA PHE A 204 -9.17 -3.53 3.38
C PHE A 204 -9.18 -3.98 1.92
N LEU A 205 -8.10 -3.63 1.21
CA LEU A 205 -7.85 -4.16 -0.12
C LEU A 205 -7.11 -5.50 -0.04
N PRO A 206 -7.38 -6.44 -0.96
CA PRO A 206 -6.63 -7.67 -1.03
C PRO A 206 -5.12 -7.42 -1.05
N HIS A 207 -4.36 -8.21 -0.30
CA HIS A 207 -2.93 -8.01 -0.12
C HIS A 207 -2.13 -8.74 -1.22
N PRO A 208 -1.15 -8.11 -1.89
CA PRO A 208 -0.44 -8.72 -3.03
C PRO A 208 0.33 -10.01 -2.73
N LEU A 209 0.66 -10.29 -1.46
CA LEU A 209 1.30 -11.55 -1.04
C LEU A 209 0.31 -12.72 -0.90
N VAL A 210 -0.98 -12.42 -0.79
CA VAL A 210 -2.04 -13.41 -0.54
C VAL A 210 -2.88 -13.60 -1.80
N SER A 211 -3.28 -12.50 -2.41
CA SER A 211 -3.85 -12.48 -3.75
C SER A 211 -2.75 -12.81 -4.76
N ALA A 212 -3.06 -13.60 -5.78
CA ALA A 212 -2.11 -13.84 -6.86
C ALA A 212 -1.64 -12.50 -7.45
N TYR A 213 -0.33 -12.28 -7.45
CA TYR A 213 0.28 -11.15 -8.14
C TYR A 213 0.70 -11.57 -9.55
N ASP A 214 0.51 -10.68 -10.51
CA ASP A 214 1.03 -10.88 -11.85
C ASP A 214 2.46 -10.36 -11.95
N ALA A 215 3.34 -11.16 -12.55
CA ALA A 215 4.67 -10.70 -12.91
C ALA A 215 4.58 -9.53 -13.90
N ALA A 216 5.54 -8.61 -13.79
CA ALA A 216 5.64 -7.48 -14.71
C ALA A 216 5.87 -7.98 -16.14
N ARG A 217 5.21 -7.34 -17.11
CA ARG A 217 5.29 -7.74 -18.53
C ARG A 217 5.93 -6.62 -19.35
N PRO A 218 6.87 -6.91 -20.27
CA PRO A 218 7.37 -5.91 -21.19
C PRO A 218 6.23 -5.27 -21.97
N MET A 219 6.23 -3.95 -22.09
CA MET A 219 5.23 -3.22 -22.86
C MET A 219 5.47 -3.42 -24.35
N GLU A 220 4.49 -3.97 -25.06
CA GLU A 220 4.50 -4.03 -26.52
C GLU A 220 4.13 -2.67 -27.13
N ASN A 221 4.79 -2.30 -28.24
CA ASN A 221 4.48 -1.09 -29.02
C ASN A 221 4.43 0.21 -28.17
N MET A 222 5.44 0.42 -27.32
CA MET A 222 5.53 1.56 -26.39
C MET A 222 5.22 2.91 -27.06
N GLU A 223 5.89 3.27 -28.15
CA GLU A 223 5.68 4.56 -28.83
C GLU A 223 4.24 4.76 -29.31
N LEU A 224 3.57 3.68 -29.75
CA LEU A 224 2.17 3.74 -30.17
C LEU A 224 1.25 3.99 -28.97
N ASN A 225 1.52 3.36 -27.82
CA ASN A 225 0.73 3.54 -26.61
C ASN A 225 0.90 4.94 -26.01
N LEU A 226 2.11 5.50 -26.03
CA LEU A 226 2.38 6.86 -25.57
C LEU A 226 1.74 7.96 -26.45
N ARG A 227 1.45 7.65 -27.72
CA ARG A 227 0.74 8.56 -28.65
C ARG A 227 -0.78 8.57 -28.45
N LYS A 228 -1.34 7.62 -27.70
CA LYS A 228 -2.78 7.60 -27.44
C LYS A 228 -3.11 8.72 -26.46
N ASN A 229 -3.93 9.67 -26.90
CA ASN A 229 -4.50 10.66 -25.99
C ASN A 229 -5.53 9.97 -25.11
N HIS A 230 -5.28 9.97 -23.81
CA HIS A 230 -6.24 9.53 -22.81
C HIS A 230 -7.03 10.74 -22.31
N GLU A 231 -8.32 10.52 -22.01
CA GLU A 231 -9.13 11.54 -21.34
C GLU A 231 -8.53 11.84 -19.97
N GLN A 232 -8.39 13.12 -19.64
CA GLN A 232 -7.87 13.52 -18.35
C GLN A 232 -8.83 13.10 -17.24
N VAL A 233 -8.31 12.35 -16.28
CA VAL A 233 -9.06 11.98 -15.07
C VAL A 233 -9.32 13.24 -14.25
N SER A 234 -10.58 13.49 -13.92
CA SER A 234 -10.96 14.68 -13.16
C SER A 234 -10.41 14.65 -11.72
N PRO A 235 -10.17 15.82 -11.10
CA PRO A 235 -9.77 15.95 -9.70
C PRO A 235 -10.58 15.12 -8.71
N GLU A 236 -11.89 15.09 -8.88
CA GLU A 236 -12.83 14.42 -7.98
C GLU A 236 -12.65 12.90 -8.01
N VAL A 237 -12.38 12.34 -9.18
CA VAL A 237 -12.22 10.89 -9.38
C VAL A 237 -10.94 10.40 -8.70
N TRP A 238 -9.79 11.03 -8.98
CA TRP A 238 -8.55 10.59 -8.35
C TRP A 238 -8.50 10.93 -6.85
N PHE A 239 -9.14 12.03 -6.42
CA PHE A 239 -9.21 12.37 -4.99
C PHE A 239 -10.03 11.32 -4.21
N THR A 240 -11.16 10.90 -4.76
CA THR A 240 -11.99 9.82 -4.18
C THR A 240 -11.20 8.52 -4.11
N ALA A 241 -10.46 8.17 -5.16
CA ALA A 241 -9.64 6.97 -5.18
C ALA A 241 -8.55 6.99 -4.10
N PHE A 242 -7.82 8.10 -3.91
CA PHE A 242 -6.84 8.19 -2.83
C PHE A 242 -7.46 8.11 -1.43
N ASN A 243 -8.65 8.67 -1.22
CA ASN A 243 -9.36 8.51 0.06
C ASN A 243 -9.70 7.03 0.34
N GLN A 244 -10.11 6.26 -0.69
CA GLN A 244 -10.36 4.83 -0.55
C GLN A 244 -9.10 4.02 -0.21
N LEU A 245 -7.93 4.50 -0.64
CA LEU A 245 -6.64 3.90 -0.30
C LEU A 245 -6.12 4.30 1.10
N THR A 246 -6.75 5.28 1.76
CA THR A 246 -6.24 5.89 2.98
C THR A 246 -7.02 5.41 4.21
N SER A 247 -6.32 4.79 5.16
CA SER A 247 -6.86 4.36 6.45
C SER A 247 -5.71 4.19 7.42
N THR A 248 -5.83 4.75 8.62
CA THR A 248 -4.81 4.61 9.68
C THR A 248 -4.68 3.18 10.19
N VAL A 249 -5.65 2.30 9.87
CA VAL A 249 -5.69 0.90 10.30
C VAL A 249 -5.29 -0.06 9.18
N THR A 250 -5.86 0.06 7.99
CA THR A 250 -5.80 -0.97 6.92
C THR A 250 -5.43 -0.43 5.53
N GLY A 251 -5.15 0.87 5.41
CA GLY A 251 -4.98 1.54 4.13
C GLY A 251 -3.68 1.14 3.42
N ILE A 252 -3.60 1.39 2.12
CA ILE A 252 -2.29 1.48 1.45
C ILE A 252 -1.55 2.71 1.95
N PHE A 253 -2.29 3.79 2.21
CA PHE A 253 -1.81 4.96 2.91
C PHE A 253 -2.30 4.95 4.35
N HIS A 254 -1.36 5.06 5.29
CA HIS A 254 -1.66 5.32 6.68
C HIS A 254 -2.21 6.74 6.86
N ALA A 255 -1.58 7.70 6.18
CA ALA A 255 -1.98 9.10 6.18
C ALA A 255 -1.79 9.69 4.78
N TRP A 256 -2.72 10.55 4.38
CA TRP A 256 -2.63 11.38 3.19
C TRP A 256 -3.42 12.68 3.42
N GLY A 257 -2.76 13.82 3.28
CA GLY A 257 -3.36 15.13 3.57
C GLY A 257 -2.33 16.18 3.97
N GLU A 258 -2.80 17.38 4.31
CA GLU A 258 -1.93 18.48 4.74
C GLU A 258 -1.29 18.25 6.11
N ALA A 259 -2.01 17.61 7.03
CA ALA A 259 -1.63 17.47 8.44
C ALA A 259 -1.15 18.82 9.03
N ASP A 260 -0.09 18.80 9.85
CA ASP A 260 0.49 19.99 10.47
C ASP A 260 1.57 20.67 9.59
N LEU A 261 1.60 20.41 8.28
CA LEU A 261 2.59 20.99 7.38
C LEU A 261 2.36 22.48 7.15
N ILE A 262 3.46 23.22 7.04
CA ILE A 262 3.43 24.64 6.70
C ILE A 262 2.96 24.80 5.24
N GLN A 263 1.83 25.47 5.05
CA GLN A 263 1.18 25.64 3.73
C GLN A 263 1.68 26.87 2.95
N LEU A 264 2.78 27.47 3.41
CA LEU A 264 3.42 28.63 2.80
C LEU A 264 4.93 28.39 2.69
N PRO A 265 5.57 28.87 1.62
CA PRO A 265 4.98 29.58 0.49
C PRO A 265 4.31 28.67 -0.55
N LEU A 266 4.48 27.35 -0.43
CA LEU A 266 3.84 26.35 -1.29
C LEU A 266 2.81 25.57 -0.50
N ALA A 267 1.74 25.17 -1.17
CA ALA A 267 0.86 24.14 -0.64
C ALA A 267 1.64 22.84 -0.48
N GLN A 268 1.47 22.16 0.66
CA GLN A 268 2.16 20.92 0.96
C GLN A 268 1.17 19.84 1.37
N CYS A 269 1.42 18.62 0.90
CA CYS A 269 0.66 17.45 1.28
C CYS A 269 1.64 16.32 1.58
N LEU A 270 1.40 15.59 2.66
CA LEU A 270 2.13 14.37 2.95
C LEU A 270 1.35 13.15 2.50
N VAL A 271 2.10 12.09 2.24
CA VAL A 271 1.60 10.72 2.21
C VAL A 271 2.52 9.85 3.05
N GLN A 272 1.96 8.87 3.74
CA GLN A 272 2.72 7.84 4.43
C GLN A 272 2.19 6.46 4.01
N PRO A 273 2.84 5.80 3.04
CA PRO A 273 2.43 4.47 2.61
C PRO A 273 2.81 3.39 3.63
N ALA A 274 2.07 2.28 3.62
CA ALA A 274 2.44 1.05 4.29
C ALA A 274 3.57 0.31 3.55
N ASP A 275 4.40 -0.47 4.25
CA ASP A 275 5.38 -1.36 3.62
C ASP A 275 4.76 -2.75 3.38
N PRO A 276 4.40 -3.10 2.12
CA PRO A 276 3.71 -4.35 1.80
C PRO A 276 4.56 -5.60 2.04
N LEU A 277 5.88 -5.47 2.20
CA LEU A 277 6.78 -6.60 2.45
C LEU A 277 7.36 -6.62 3.88
N SER A 278 6.86 -5.76 4.76
CA SER A 278 7.31 -5.72 6.15
C SER A 278 6.93 -6.98 6.94
N LYS A 279 7.76 -7.34 7.92
CA LYS A 279 7.45 -8.45 8.83
C LYS A 279 6.39 -8.00 9.83
N GLU A 280 5.33 -8.79 9.96
CA GLU A 280 4.11 -8.52 10.73
C GLU A 280 4.38 -7.93 12.14
N PRO A 281 3.61 -6.88 12.57
CA PRO A 281 2.59 -6.15 11.84
C PRO A 281 3.18 -5.19 10.79
N VAL A 282 2.31 -4.67 9.91
CA VAL A 282 2.73 -3.85 8.77
C VAL A 282 3.41 -2.57 9.25
N GLN A 283 4.68 -2.41 8.87
CA GLN A 283 5.43 -1.19 9.13
C GLN A 283 5.07 -0.10 8.13
N LEU A 284 5.32 1.14 8.49
CA LEU A 284 5.05 2.29 7.64
C LEU A 284 6.35 2.71 6.94
N LEU A 285 6.26 3.05 5.66
CA LEU A 285 7.35 3.67 4.94
C LEU A 285 7.58 5.11 5.45
N PRO A 286 8.76 5.70 5.18
CA PRO A 286 9.01 7.10 5.51
C PRO A 286 7.94 8.02 4.91
N THR A 287 7.57 9.06 5.66
CA THR A 287 6.64 10.08 5.18
C THR A 287 7.23 10.82 3.99
N ILE A 288 6.44 10.96 2.93
CA ILE A 288 6.80 11.68 1.71
C ILE A 288 6.00 12.97 1.68
N VAL A 289 6.68 14.11 1.63
CA VAL A 289 6.05 15.42 1.47
C VAL A 289 6.25 15.88 0.04
N ARG A 290 5.16 16.29 -0.62
CA ARG A 290 5.20 16.96 -1.92
C ARG A 290 4.59 18.34 -1.83
N SER A 291 5.12 19.24 -2.65
CA SER A 291 4.67 20.63 -2.71
C SER A 291 4.18 20.97 -4.11
N GLY A 292 3.18 21.83 -4.18
CA GLY A 292 2.60 22.33 -5.42
C GLY A 292 2.32 23.82 -5.34
N LEU A 293 2.03 24.44 -6.49
CA LEU A 293 1.52 25.81 -6.50
C LEU A 293 0.12 25.86 -5.85
N THR A 294 -0.65 24.77 -5.98
CA THR A 294 -1.98 24.63 -5.39
C THR A 294 -2.09 23.39 -4.50
N HIS A 295 -3.07 23.36 -3.60
CA HIS A 295 -3.38 22.16 -2.81
C HIS A 295 -3.75 20.96 -3.67
N VAL A 296 -4.43 21.18 -4.80
CA VAL A 296 -4.81 20.12 -5.73
C VAL A 296 -3.55 19.45 -6.30
N GLU A 297 -2.57 20.24 -6.73
CA GLU A 297 -1.28 19.74 -7.20
C GLU A 297 -0.54 19.00 -6.08
N ALA A 298 -0.39 19.60 -4.90
CA ALA A 298 0.33 18.98 -3.79
C ALA A 298 -0.27 17.63 -3.35
N ARG A 299 -1.60 17.55 -3.26
CA ARG A 299 -2.34 16.32 -2.93
C ARG A 299 -2.13 15.25 -3.99
N ARG A 300 -2.24 15.61 -5.26
CA ARG A 300 -2.05 14.68 -6.37
C ARG A 300 -0.63 14.14 -6.41
N GLU A 301 0.36 15.02 -6.33
CA GLU A 301 1.77 14.65 -6.39
C GLU A 301 2.21 13.79 -5.20
N SER A 302 1.72 14.09 -3.99
CA SER A 302 1.96 13.24 -2.81
C SER A 302 1.30 11.87 -2.97
N GLY A 303 0.03 11.80 -3.37
CA GLY A 303 -0.66 10.53 -3.57
C GLY A 303 0.04 9.63 -4.60
N LEU A 304 0.41 10.16 -5.76
CA LEU A 304 1.15 9.42 -6.78
C LEU A 304 2.53 8.95 -6.28
N ALA A 305 3.26 9.82 -5.56
CA ALA A 305 4.53 9.45 -4.95
C ALA A 305 4.38 8.34 -3.89
N GLY A 306 3.24 8.30 -3.20
CA GLY A 306 2.91 7.24 -2.26
C GLY A 306 2.71 5.89 -2.95
N LEU A 307 2.00 5.87 -4.08
CA LEU A 307 1.84 4.67 -4.90
C LEU A 307 3.18 4.17 -5.45
N GLU A 308 4.01 5.08 -5.95
CA GLU A 308 5.36 4.79 -6.45
C GLU A 308 6.21 4.13 -5.36
N ALA A 309 6.23 4.72 -4.16
CA ALA A 309 6.98 4.18 -3.02
C ALA A 309 6.44 2.81 -2.56
N TYR A 310 5.11 2.64 -2.53
CA TYR A 310 4.48 1.37 -2.18
C TYR A 310 4.88 0.25 -3.15
N VAL A 311 4.82 0.50 -4.46
CA VAL A 311 5.16 -0.51 -5.50
C VAL A 311 6.66 -0.74 -5.57
N ALA A 312 7.48 0.28 -5.33
CA ALA A 312 8.94 0.14 -5.29
C ALA A 312 9.37 -0.93 -4.27
N ARG A 313 8.62 -1.12 -3.19
CA ARG A 313 8.85 -2.22 -2.23
C ARG A 313 8.58 -3.60 -2.81
N ILE A 314 7.62 -3.72 -3.73
CA ILE A 314 7.15 -4.99 -4.32
C ILE A 314 7.98 -5.38 -5.56
N ILE A 315 8.93 -4.54 -6.02
CA ILE A 315 9.81 -4.86 -7.17
C ILE A 315 10.39 -6.28 -7.13
N PRO A 316 10.94 -6.79 -6.00
CA PRO A 316 11.52 -8.14 -5.96
C PRO A 316 10.53 -9.26 -6.32
N LEU A 317 9.22 -9.03 -6.12
CA LEU A 317 8.17 -9.98 -6.48
C LEU A 317 7.74 -9.81 -7.94
N LEU A 318 7.51 -8.57 -8.38
CA LEU A 318 7.04 -8.26 -9.73
C LEU A 318 8.09 -8.62 -10.80
N PHE A 319 9.37 -8.52 -10.44
CA PHE A 319 10.52 -8.72 -11.31
C PHE A 319 11.40 -9.89 -10.83
N ALA A 320 10.80 -10.92 -10.23
CA ALA A 320 11.52 -12.08 -9.66
C ALA A 320 12.42 -12.83 -10.68
N VAL A 321 12.14 -12.70 -11.98
CA VAL A 321 12.94 -13.27 -13.07
C VAL A 321 14.27 -12.53 -13.24
N PHE A 322 14.34 -11.25 -12.87
CA PHE A 322 15.53 -10.43 -12.98
C PHE A 322 16.46 -10.63 -11.78
N PRO A 323 17.79 -10.65 -11.99
CA PRO A 323 18.75 -10.68 -10.90
C PRO A 323 18.69 -9.37 -10.08
N PRO A 324 19.08 -9.38 -8.79
CA PRO A 324 18.93 -8.23 -7.89
C PRO A 324 19.55 -6.92 -8.41
N HIS A 325 20.71 -6.99 -9.07
CA HIS A 325 21.37 -5.80 -9.62
C HIS A 325 20.58 -5.13 -10.75
N GLN A 326 19.80 -5.90 -11.53
CA GLN A 326 18.91 -5.35 -12.55
C GLN A 326 17.64 -4.78 -11.91
N GLN A 327 17.15 -5.39 -10.81
CA GLN A 327 16.01 -4.90 -10.05
C GLN A 327 16.27 -3.50 -9.44
N GLU A 328 17.49 -3.22 -8.99
CA GLU A 328 17.88 -1.90 -8.45
C GLU A 328 17.77 -0.77 -9.49
N GLY A 329 17.98 -1.11 -10.77
CA GLY A 329 17.83 -0.19 -11.90
C GLY A 329 16.38 0.18 -12.20
N ILE A 330 15.40 -0.60 -11.73
CA ILE A 330 13.98 -0.37 -11.98
C ILE A 330 13.50 0.82 -11.15
N SER A 331 12.86 1.77 -11.82
CA SER A 331 12.13 2.86 -11.18
C SER A 331 10.65 2.72 -11.47
N ILE A 332 9.81 2.99 -10.47
CA ILE A 332 8.36 2.95 -10.64
C ILE A 332 7.85 4.36 -10.90
N GLY A 333 6.96 4.48 -11.88
CA GLY A 333 6.14 5.66 -12.03
C GLY A 333 4.66 5.30 -11.96
N ALA A 334 3.89 6.12 -11.24
CA ALA A 334 2.44 6.00 -11.15
C ALA A 334 1.77 7.26 -11.69
N GLY A 335 0.66 7.12 -12.40
CA GLY A 335 -0.04 8.23 -13.02
C GLY A 335 -1.52 7.93 -13.27
N CYS A 336 -2.25 8.94 -13.74
CA CYS A 336 -3.62 8.76 -14.20
C CYS A 336 -3.70 8.20 -15.63
N ASP A 337 -2.57 8.23 -16.35
CA ASP A 337 -2.41 7.65 -17.68
C ASP A 337 -1.01 7.05 -17.86
N ILE A 338 -0.85 6.30 -18.95
CA ILE A 338 0.39 5.58 -19.27
C ILE A 338 1.56 6.55 -19.42
N THR A 339 1.35 7.67 -20.10
CA THR A 339 2.42 8.59 -20.47
C THR A 339 2.95 9.32 -19.25
N GLU A 340 2.07 9.75 -18.34
CA GLU A 340 2.48 10.30 -17.06
C GLU A 340 3.23 9.26 -16.22
N ALA A 341 2.69 8.04 -16.10
CA ALA A 341 3.32 7.00 -15.30
C ALA A 341 4.72 6.65 -15.83
N VAL A 342 4.86 6.43 -17.14
CA VAL A 342 6.16 6.17 -17.77
C VAL A 342 7.09 7.38 -17.64
N GLY A 343 6.60 8.60 -17.81
CA GLY A 343 7.42 9.81 -17.67
C GLY A 343 7.93 10.02 -16.25
N ARG A 344 7.10 9.73 -15.24
CA ARG A 344 7.52 9.77 -13.83
C ARG A 344 8.55 8.68 -13.53
N GLY A 345 8.39 7.48 -14.08
CA GLY A 345 9.37 6.40 -13.98
C GLY A 345 10.71 6.74 -14.63
N ALA A 346 10.69 7.28 -15.85
CA ALA A 346 11.89 7.73 -16.57
C ALA A 346 12.63 8.83 -15.81
N ARG A 347 11.90 9.80 -15.27
CA ARG A 347 12.44 10.87 -14.44
C ARG A 347 13.07 10.37 -13.13
N ALA A 348 12.47 9.34 -12.52
CA ALA A 348 13.06 8.66 -11.37
C ALA A 348 14.37 7.94 -11.75
N CYS A 349 14.46 7.32 -12.93
CA CYS A 349 15.72 6.77 -13.44
C CYS A 349 16.79 7.87 -13.61
N LEU A 350 16.44 8.99 -14.27
CA LEU A 350 17.37 10.12 -14.46
C LEU A 350 17.83 10.69 -13.11
N THR A 351 16.93 10.80 -12.14
CA THR A 351 17.26 11.28 -10.79
C THR A 351 18.24 10.33 -10.08
N LYS A 352 18.05 9.01 -10.20
CA LYS A 352 19.00 8.02 -9.68
C LYS A 352 20.38 8.17 -10.34
N GLU A 353 20.44 8.33 -11.66
CA GLU A 353 21.70 8.54 -12.38
C GLU A 353 22.40 9.85 -11.97
N LEU A 354 21.65 10.94 -11.78
CA LEU A 354 22.20 12.20 -11.26
C LEU A 354 22.76 12.03 -9.84
N GLY A 355 22.07 11.25 -9.01
CA GLY A 355 22.53 10.89 -7.67
C GLY A 355 23.86 10.11 -7.69
N LYS A 356 23.99 9.12 -8.57
CA LYS A 356 25.25 8.36 -8.77
C LYS A 356 26.38 9.29 -9.20
N ARG A 357 26.14 10.20 -10.13
CA ARG A 357 27.13 11.21 -10.57
C ARG A 357 27.55 12.12 -9.41
N SER A 358 26.61 12.53 -8.57
CA SER A 358 26.87 13.41 -7.42
C SER A 358 27.67 12.73 -6.30
N LEU A 359 27.71 11.39 -6.28
CA LEU A 359 28.53 10.58 -5.37
C LEU A 359 29.93 10.29 -5.92
N SER A 360 30.21 10.64 -7.19
CA SER A 360 31.54 10.50 -7.77
C SER A 360 32.50 11.57 -7.24
N ASP A 361 33.80 11.28 -7.26
CA ASP A 361 34.85 12.22 -6.82
C ASP A 361 35.05 13.39 -7.80
N GLU A 362 34.43 13.35 -8.99
CA GLU A 362 34.55 14.41 -9.98
C GLU A 362 33.63 15.58 -9.63
N PRO A 363 34.18 16.82 -9.57
CA PRO A 363 33.37 17.97 -9.23
C PRO A 363 32.37 18.29 -10.34
N THR A 364 31.10 18.40 -9.98
CA THR A 364 30.06 18.90 -10.90
C THR A 364 30.39 20.33 -11.33
N VAL A 365 30.59 20.56 -12.62
CA VAL A 365 30.81 21.89 -13.19
C VAL A 365 29.49 22.47 -13.68
N VAL A 366 29.20 23.71 -13.29
CA VAL A 366 27.99 24.44 -13.70
C VAL A 366 28.33 25.79 -14.31
N GLN A 367 27.49 26.25 -15.25
CA GLN A 367 27.62 27.53 -15.93
C GLN A 367 26.42 28.41 -15.61
N ARG A 368 26.66 29.66 -15.20
CA ARG A 368 25.58 30.60 -14.85
C ARG A 368 24.75 30.94 -16.09
N ILE A 369 23.43 31.07 -15.90
CA ILE A 369 22.53 31.68 -16.88
C ILE A 369 22.43 33.18 -16.56
N ALA A 370 22.90 34.04 -17.47
CA ALA A 370 22.96 35.48 -17.24
C ALA A 370 21.58 36.14 -17.24
N CYS A 371 20.75 35.80 -18.24
CA CYS A 371 19.42 36.37 -18.46
C CYS A 371 18.43 35.25 -18.82
N PRO A 372 17.94 34.48 -17.83
CA PRO A 372 16.96 33.42 -18.10
C PRO A 372 15.64 34.03 -18.57
N GLN A 373 15.13 33.59 -19.72
CA GLN A 373 13.79 33.96 -20.18
C GLN A 373 12.80 32.93 -19.65
N ILE A 374 12.14 33.23 -18.53
CA ILE A 374 11.21 32.31 -17.89
C ILE A 374 9.78 32.72 -18.23
N GLU A 375 9.09 31.90 -19.01
CA GLU A 375 7.67 32.08 -19.35
C GLU A 375 6.77 31.22 -18.44
N ASP A 376 7.32 30.16 -17.86
CA ASP A 376 6.58 29.24 -17.00
C ASP A 376 6.13 29.90 -15.69
N VAL A 377 4.81 29.95 -15.49
CA VAL A 377 4.18 30.64 -14.34
C VAL A 377 4.64 30.05 -13.00
N ARG A 378 4.84 28.73 -12.92
CA ARG A 378 5.27 28.06 -11.69
C ARG A 378 6.72 28.42 -11.36
N CYS A 379 7.61 28.36 -12.35
CA CYS A 379 9.01 28.74 -12.16
C CYS A 379 9.15 30.21 -11.74
N LEU A 380 8.40 31.12 -12.39
CA LEU A 380 8.37 32.54 -12.01
C LEU A 380 7.94 32.74 -10.56
N TYR A 381 6.84 32.10 -10.16
CA TYR A 381 6.35 32.17 -8.79
C TYR A 381 7.38 31.63 -7.78
N TYR A 382 7.95 30.45 -8.03
CA TYR A 382 8.94 29.85 -7.12
C TYR A 382 10.20 30.69 -6.99
N LEU A 383 10.69 31.25 -8.09
CA LEU A 383 11.85 32.14 -8.08
C LEU A 383 11.56 33.44 -7.31
N GLN A 384 10.38 34.03 -7.49
CA GLN A 384 9.97 35.23 -6.75
C GLN A 384 9.89 34.97 -5.24
N VAL A 385 9.33 33.82 -4.86
CA VAL A 385 9.25 33.39 -3.46
C VAL A 385 10.64 33.19 -2.87
N LEU A 386 11.53 32.44 -3.54
CA LEU A 386 12.92 32.27 -3.08
C LEU A 386 13.62 33.62 -2.91
N THR A 387 13.45 34.52 -3.89
CA THR A 387 14.02 35.85 -3.84
C THR A 387 13.53 36.66 -2.64
N THR A 388 12.25 36.49 -2.29
CA THR A 388 11.64 37.17 -1.13
C THR A 388 12.13 36.61 0.20
N LEU A 389 12.34 35.30 0.29
CA LEU A 389 12.72 34.62 1.53
C LEU A 389 14.23 34.65 1.80
N GLU A 390 15.05 34.49 0.75
CA GLU A 390 16.48 34.18 0.87
C GLU A 390 17.38 35.14 0.07
N GLY A 391 16.78 36.10 -0.65
CA GLY A 391 17.49 37.04 -1.51
C GLY A 391 17.80 36.48 -2.90
N GLU A 392 18.64 37.19 -3.67
CA GLU A 392 18.91 36.81 -5.06
C GLU A 392 19.45 35.39 -5.19
N SER A 393 18.75 34.57 -5.99
CA SER A 393 19.15 33.20 -6.30
C SER A 393 19.88 33.14 -7.64
N LEU A 394 20.86 32.25 -7.78
CA LEU A 394 21.57 32.03 -9.05
C LEU A 394 21.03 30.79 -9.73
N ILE A 395 20.74 30.90 -11.03
CA ILE A 395 20.37 29.76 -11.88
C ILE A 395 21.57 29.40 -12.74
N ALA A 396 21.90 28.12 -12.78
CA ALA A 396 22.99 27.57 -13.58
C ALA A 396 22.56 26.29 -14.31
N VAL A 397 23.27 25.98 -15.38
CA VAL A 397 23.11 24.73 -16.14
C VAL A 397 24.35 23.87 -15.92
N GLY A 398 24.13 22.59 -15.64
CA GLY A 398 25.20 21.61 -15.59
C GLY A 398 25.40 20.92 -16.94
N GLU A 399 26.37 20.03 -17.00
CA GLU A 399 26.48 19.16 -18.17
C GLU A 399 25.23 18.29 -18.33
N PRO A 400 24.73 18.10 -19.56
CA PRO A 400 23.60 17.22 -19.80
C PRO A 400 23.85 15.80 -19.28
N LEU A 401 22.83 15.18 -18.69
CA LEU A 401 22.88 13.80 -18.22
C LEU A 401 22.12 12.94 -19.23
N LEU A 402 22.82 12.07 -19.96
CA LEU A 402 22.22 11.23 -21.03
C LEU A 402 21.43 12.08 -22.06
N GLY A 403 21.97 13.25 -22.42
CA GLY A 403 21.31 14.20 -23.32
C GLY A 403 20.23 15.07 -22.66
N PHE A 404 19.83 14.80 -21.42
CA PHE A 404 18.81 15.56 -20.71
C PHE A 404 19.37 16.78 -19.98
N PRO A 405 18.62 17.90 -19.93
CA PRO A 405 19.05 19.12 -19.26
C PRO A 405 19.19 18.93 -17.75
N THR A 406 20.31 19.41 -17.21
CA THR A 406 20.53 19.52 -15.76
C THR A 406 20.53 21.00 -15.37
N VAL A 407 19.68 21.36 -14.41
CA VAL A 407 19.53 22.73 -13.92
C VAL A 407 19.84 22.76 -12.44
N TRP A 408 20.47 23.85 -12.01
CA TRP A 408 20.94 24.06 -10.65
C TRP A 408 20.49 25.44 -10.16
N VAL A 409 19.97 25.48 -8.94
CA VAL A 409 19.59 26.72 -8.25
C VAL A 409 20.44 26.86 -7.01
N TYR A 410 21.13 27.99 -6.89
CA TYR A 410 21.85 28.37 -5.68
C TYR A 410 20.95 29.27 -4.83
N SER A 411 20.68 28.84 -3.60
CA SER A 411 19.91 29.59 -2.61
C SER A 411 20.35 29.19 -1.20
N ASP A 412 20.33 30.12 -0.24
CA ASP A 412 20.75 29.89 1.16
C ASP A 412 22.08 29.10 1.29
N SER A 413 23.10 29.56 0.57
CA SER A 413 24.45 28.97 0.56
C SER A 413 24.54 27.51 0.09
N SER A 414 23.50 27.00 -0.58
CA SER A 414 23.41 25.61 -1.03
C SER A 414 23.00 25.53 -2.50
N TRP A 415 23.47 24.48 -3.18
CA TRP A 415 23.06 24.17 -4.55
C TRP A 415 22.03 23.05 -4.57
N TYR A 416 20.96 23.28 -5.33
CA TYR A 416 19.85 22.36 -5.54
C TYR A 416 19.78 22.02 -7.02
N GLY A 417 20.12 20.77 -7.36
CA GLY A 417 20.18 20.29 -8.74
C GLY A 417 19.09 19.29 -9.08
N SER A 418 18.60 19.38 -10.31
CA SER A 418 17.67 18.41 -10.89
C SER A 418 17.95 18.17 -12.37
N VAL A 419 17.53 16.98 -12.83
CA VAL A 419 17.49 16.57 -14.23
C VAL A 419 16.05 16.24 -14.59
N ASP A 420 15.62 16.60 -15.80
CA ASP A 420 14.27 16.28 -16.28
C ASP A 420 14.21 16.25 -17.81
N LEU A 421 13.06 15.90 -18.37
CA LEU A 421 12.80 15.77 -19.80
C LEU A 421 12.88 17.11 -20.56
N SER A 422 12.85 18.24 -19.85
CA SER A 422 12.98 19.58 -20.43
C SER A 422 13.62 20.56 -19.44
N PHE A 423 14.18 21.66 -19.96
CA PHE A 423 14.76 22.73 -19.14
C PHE A 423 13.75 23.31 -18.15
N THR A 424 12.50 23.53 -18.57
CA THR A 424 11.43 24.04 -17.69
C THR A 424 11.15 23.11 -16.53
N LEU A 425 11.05 21.80 -16.78
CA LEU A 425 10.77 20.84 -15.71
C LEU A 425 11.97 20.68 -14.76
N ALA A 426 13.20 20.65 -15.30
CA ALA A 426 14.42 20.60 -14.49
C ALA A 426 14.57 21.84 -13.60
N LEU A 427 14.29 23.04 -14.13
CA LEU A 427 14.28 24.28 -13.35
C LEU A 427 13.18 24.24 -12.28
N ARG A 428 11.96 23.86 -12.63
CA ARG A 428 10.82 23.78 -11.70
C ARG A 428 11.16 22.90 -10.51
N GLN A 429 11.70 21.71 -10.75
CA GLN A 429 12.11 20.81 -9.68
C GLN A 429 13.23 21.40 -8.81
N SER A 430 14.24 22.01 -9.43
CA SER A 430 15.37 22.61 -8.71
C SER A 430 14.90 23.73 -7.77
N LEU A 431 13.97 24.58 -8.24
CA LEU A 431 13.33 25.62 -7.43
C LEU A 431 12.48 25.03 -6.29
N GLN A 432 11.74 23.95 -6.53
CA GLN A 432 10.97 23.26 -5.49
C GLN A 432 11.88 22.63 -4.42
N LYS A 433 13.00 22.02 -4.82
CA LYS A 433 14.01 21.48 -3.90
C LYS A 433 14.62 22.59 -3.03
N ALA A 434 14.95 23.74 -3.63
CA ALA A 434 15.43 24.91 -2.91
C ALA A 434 14.41 25.42 -1.88
N LEU A 435 13.14 25.59 -2.28
CA LEU A 435 12.07 26.06 -1.40
C LEU A 435 11.77 25.11 -0.24
N SER A 436 11.82 23.81 -0.50
CA SER A 436 11.59 22.78 0.53
C SER A 436 12.84 22.44 1.34
N LYS A 437 14.00 22.98 0.95
CA LYS A 437 15.34 22.66 1.49
C LYS A 437 15.64 21.15 1.49
N THR A 438 15.07 20.41 0.55
CA THR A 438 15.27 18.96 0.40
C THR A 438 16.44 18.67 -0.53
N GLU A 439 17.10 17.52 -0.32
CA GLU A 439 18.16 16.99 -1.20
C GLU A 439 19.28 18.01 -1.51
N ARG A 440 19.88 18.57 -0.45
CA ARG A 440 21.06 19.44 -0.58
C ARG A 440 22.24 18.64 -1.12
N THR A 441 22.95 19.22 -2.09
CA THR A 441 24.17 18.59 -2.61
C THR A 441 25.29 18.68 -1.57
N ALA A 442 25.87 17.55 -1.18
CA ALA A 442 26.94 17.50 -0.18
C ALA A 442 28.25 18.15 -0.70
N ALA A 443 28.52 18.00 -1.99
CA ALA A 443 29.59 18.71 -2.69
C ALA A 443 29.01 19.91 -3.44
N SER A 444 29.57 21.10 -3.21
CA SER A 444 29.14 22.30 -3.93
C SER A 444 29.67 22.26 -5.37
N PRO A 445 28.80 22.32 -6.41
CA PRO A 445 29.23 22.46 -7.79
C PRO A 445 30.22 23.61 -7.99
N ILE A 446 31.19 23.40 -8.88
CA ILE A 446 32.16 24.41 -9.26
C ILE A 446 31.53 25.30 -10.34
N LEU A 447 31.31 26.56 -9.99
CA LEU A 447 30.83 27.57 -10.94
C LEU A 447 31.96 27.95 -11.91
N ARG A 448 31.79 27.64 -13.19
CA ARG A 448 32.72 28.04 -14.24
C ARG A 448 32.52 29.53 -14.53
N LYS A 449 33.53 30.34 -14.20
CA LYS A 449 33.46 31.81 -14.30
C LYS A 449 33.66 32.36 -15.72
N ASP A 450 34.21 31.55 -16.62
CA ASP A 450 34.68 32.05 -17.92
C ASP A 450 33.63 32.03 -19.05
N HIS A 451 32.46 31.40 -18.82
CA HIS A 451 31.38 31.32 -19.82
C HIS A 451 30.01 31.39 -19.14
N GLU A 452 29.27 32.47 -19.40
CA GLU A 452 27.84 32.54 -19.12
C GLU A 452 27.06 32.00 -20.31
N VAL A 453 26.06 31.15 -20.06
CA VAL A 453 25.17 30.67 -21.12
C VAL A 453 24.12 31.76 -21.36
N GLN A 454 24.06 32.23 -22.61
CA GLN A 454 23.06 33.19 -23.05
C GLN A 454 21.87 32.48 -23.71
N ASN A 455 20.68 33.05 -23.58
CA ASN A 455 19.47 32.68 -24.34
C ASN A 455 18.90 31.28 -24.07
N ILE A 456 18.73 30.90 -22.80
CA ILE A 456 17.87 29.75 -22.44
C ILE A 456 16.46 30.25 -22.17
N THR A 457 15.51 29.72 -22.93
CA THR A 457 14.08 29.98 -22.75
C THR A 457 13.44 28.82 -21.99
N PHE A 458 12.77 29.14 -20.88
CA PHE A 458 11.96 28.21 -20.10
C PHE A 458 10.49 28.44 -20.43
N SER A 459 10.03 27.81 -21.51
CA SER A 459 8.66 27.95 -22.01
C SER A 459 7.63 27.45 -21.00
N ASN A 460 6.40 27.95 -21.09
CA ASN A 460 5.30 27.51 -20.25
C ASN A 460 5.00 26.03 -20.51
N GLY A 461 5.31 25.19 -19.52
CA GLY A 461 5.13 23.75 -19.60
C GLY A 461 3.91 23.36 -18.80
N GLU A 462 2.77 23.11 -19.45
CA GLU A 462 1.72 22.38 -18.76
C GLU A 462 2.23 20.97 -18.45
N PRO A 463 2.15 20.52 -17.20
CA PRO A 463 2.52 19.14 -16.85
C PRO A 463 1.68 18.09 -17.58
N LEU A 464 0.67 18.47 -18.37
CA LEU A 464 -0.27 17.57 -19.04
C LEU A 464 0.14 17.20 -20.48
N SER A 465 1.20 17.79 -21.06
CA SER A 465 1.70 17.37 -22.39
C SER A 465 2.82 16.32 -22.27
N TYR A 466 2.65 15.31 -21.41
CA TYR A 466 3.66 14.25 -21.24
C TYR A 466 3.94 13.51 -22.55
N SER A 467 2.99 13.43 -23.50
CA SER A 467 3.14 12.61 -24.71
C SER A 467 4.24 13.14 -25.62
N SER A 468 4.21 14.44 -25.91
CA SER A 468 5.23 15.07 -26.76
C SER A 468 6.61 15.03 -26.10
N LEU A 469 6.68 15.31 -24.79
CA LEU A 469 7.91 15.26 -24.01
C LEU A 469 8.50 13.85 -23.97
N MET A 470 7.67 12.82 -23.80
CA MET A 470 8.13 11.44 -23.75
C MET A 470 8.65 10.94 -25.09
N LEU A 471 8.00 11.28 -26.20
CA LEU A 471 8.49 10.91 -27.53
C LEU A 471 9.85 11.57 -27.81
N SER A 472 10.00 12.86 -27.48
CA SER A 472 11.28 13.56 -27.57
C SER A 472 12.35 12.94 -26.66
N ALA A 473 11.98 12.51 -25.46
CA ALA A 473 12.88 11.85 -24.53
C ALA A 473 13.39 10.51 -25.05
N ILE A 474 12.54 9.73 -25.71
CA ILE A 474 12.92 8.46 -26.36
C ILE A 474 13.94 8.73 -27.48
N GLU A 475 13.71 9.76 -28.30
CA GLU A 475 14.67 10.14 -29.36
C GLU A 475 16.00 10.62 -28.77
N THR A 476 15.98 11.37 -27.66
CA THR A 476 17.17 11.84 -26.94
C THR A 476 18.00 10.67 -26.40
N LEU A 477 17.35 9.66 -25.83
CA LEU A 477 18.02 8.45 -25.34
C LEU A 477 18.70 7.68 -26.48
N LYS A 478 18.01 7.49 -27.61
CA LYS A 478 18.57 6.82 -28.80
C LYS A 478 19.84 7.53 -29.31
N GLN A 479 19.89 8.86 -29.26
CA GLN A 479 21.09 9.62 -29.64
C GLN A 479 22.28 9.42 -28.69
N CYS A 480 22.04 8.87 -27.49
CA CYS A 480 23.05 8.59 -26.47
C CYS A 480 23.35 7.08 -26.35
N ASP A 481 22.98 6.26 -27.34
CA ASP A 481 23.09 4.79 -27.33
C ASP A 481 22.40 4.14 -26.10
N LYS A 482 21.30 4.75 -25.65
CA LYS A 482 20.45 4.26 -24.56
C LYS A 482 19.03 4.04 -25.06
N HIS A 483 18.30 3.15 -24.40
CA HIS A 483 16.87 2.98 -24.64
C HIS A 483 16.08 2.89 -23.34
N LEU A 484 14.77 3.10 -23.45
CA LEU A 484 13.83 2.97 -22.35
C LEU A 484 13.15 1.60 -22.44
N GLU A 485 13.30 0.79 -21.40
CA GLU A 485 12.51 -0.43 -21.23
C GLU A 485 11.36 -0.15 -20.27
N VAL A 486 10.15 -0.47 -20.70
CA VAL A 486 8.93 -0.21 -19.93
C VAL A 486 8.20 -1.52 -19.69
N PHE A 487 7.79 -1.73 -18.44
CA PHE A 487 7.10 -2.92 -17.98
C PHE A 487 5.74 -2.54 -17.41
N GLU A 488 4.69 -3.15 -17.94
CA GLU A 488 3.33 -3.04 -17.45
C GLU A 488 3.15 -3.82 -16.14
N LEU A 489 2.52 -3.16 -15.17
CA LEU A 489 2.19 -3.74 -13.87
C LEU A 489 0.67 -3.91 -13.77
N ASN A 490 0.20 -5.05 -13.26
CA ASN A 490 -1.23 -5.25 -13.05
C ASN A 490 -1.71 -4.46 -11.82
N ASN A 491 -2.29 -3.28 -12.06
CA ASN A 491 -2.80 -2.38 -11.03
C ASN A 491 -3.89 -3.01 -10.17
N ASN A 492 -4.73 -3.90 -10.74
CA ASN A 492 -5.80 -4.55 -9.98
C ASN A 492 -5.23 -5.45 -8.87
N SER A 493 -4.09 -6.09 -9.10
CA SER A 493 -3.40 -6.91 -8.10
C SER A 493 -2.66 -6.08 -7.03
N LEU A 494 -2.34 -4.82 -7.33
CA LEU A 494 -1.59 -3.94 -6.42
C LEU A 494 -2.50 -3.17 -5.46
N TRP A 495 -3.56 -2.56 -6.00
CA TRP A 495 -4.46 -1.68 -5.26
C TRP A 495 -5.91 -1.70 -5.76
N GLY A 496 -6.29 -2.72 -6.54
CA GLY A 496 -7.66 -2.86 -7.04
C GLY A 496 -8.01 -1.89 -8.17
N LYS A 497 -9.31 -1.68 -8.38
CA LYS A 497 -9.83 -0.82 -9.44
C LYS A 497 -9.67 0.66 -9.07
N GLY A 498 -9.25 1.47 -10.04
CA GLY A 498 -9.13 2.91 -9.86
C GLY A 498 -8.58 3.59 -11.11
N PRO A 499 -8.43 4.93 -11.06
CA PRO A 499 -7.92 5.70 -12.19
C PRO A 499 -6.40 5.62 -12.35
N PHE A 500 -5.69 4.93 -11.45
CA PHE A 500 -4.23 4.93 -11.39
C PHE A 500 -3.64 3.75 -12.13
N VAL A 501 -2.58 4.03 -12.87
CA VAL A 501 -1.74 3.04 -13.53
C VAL A 501 -0.30 3.16 -13.03
N ALA A 502 0.42 2.04 -12.98
CA ALA A 502 1.84 2.00 -12.65
C ALA A 502 2.64 1.21 -13.67
N TYR A 503 3.86 1.69 -13.90
CA TYR A 503 4.81 1.09 -14.82
C TYR A 503 6.19 1.02 -14.17
N GLY A 504 6.88 -0.09 -14.40
CA GLY A 504 8.31 -0.20 -14.15
C GLY A 504 9.08 0.34 -15.35
N VAL A 505 10.11 1.13 -15.10
CA VAL A 505 10.93 1.77 -16.13
C VAL A 505 12.41 1.54 -15.83
N VAL A 506 13.17 1.16 -16.85
CA VAL A 506 14.62 0.92 -16.79
C VAL A 506 15.30 1.64 -17.95
N LEU A 507 16.50 2.17 -17.71
CA LEU A 507 17.38 2.65 -18.76
C LEU A 507 18.33 1.51 -19.16
N GLY A 508 18.20 1.04 -20.40
CA GLY A 508 19.06 0.00 -20.98
C GLY A 508 20.16 0.60 -21.87
N GLU A 509 21.15 -0.22 -22.23
CA GLU A 509 22.11 0.09 -23.29
C GLU A 509 21.62 -0.54 -24.59
N GLU A 510 21.73 0.14 -25.74
CA GLU A 510 21.45 -0.53 -27.01
C GLU A 510 22.43 -1.70 -27.19
N GLU A 511 21.90 -2.92 -27.30
CA GLU A 511 22.70 -4.06 -27.72
C GLU A 511 23.27 -3.74 -29.11
N SER A 512 24.60 -3.61 -29.19
CA SER A 512 25.27 -3.49 -30.49
C SER A 512 24.90 -4.72 -31.34
N PRO A 513 24.44 -4.54 -32.58
CA PRO A 513 23.87 -5.61 -33.41
C PRO A 513 24.84 -6.75 -33.75
#